data_AF-A0A3D2C579-F1
#
_entry.id   AF-A0A3D2C579-F1
#
_cell.length_a   1.000
_cell.length_b   1.000
_cell.length_c   1.000
_cell.angle_alpha   90.00
_cell.angle_beta   90.00
_cell.angle_gamma   90.00
#
_symmetry.space_group_name_H-M   'P 1'
#
loop_
_entity.id
_entity.type
_entity.pdbx_description
1 polymer ?
#
loop_
_entity_poly.entity_id
_entity_poly.type
_entity_poly.pdbx_seq_one_letter_code
_entity_poly.pdbx_strand_id
1 'polypeptide(L)'
;EVEDGGVYLVDLRGAFEIDASRVELDGVGGMLDIQAGTGGVAGVLDLQEGDEVMIVVHGGAVDLQLPYGPDYDISVWSHPEANVDVDVSGLWVEQAHDGYYTGRGLFGTVRITILSDSGDVTVRDAFSWLD
;
A
#
# COMPACT_ATOMS: atom_id res chain seq x y z
N GLU A 1 4.38 -19.90 -6.98
CA GLU A 1 4.91 -20.01 -5.61
C GLU A 1 6.41 -19.81 -5.69
N VAL A 2 6.88 -18.67 -5.21
CA VAL A 2 8.30 -18.31 -5.19
C VAL A 2 8.64 -18.11 -3.71
N GLU A 3 8.97 -19.20 -3.01
CA GLU A 3 9.13 -19.19 -1.55
C GLU A 3 10.35 -18.38 -1.06
N ASP A 4 11.21 -17.88 -1.96
CA ASP A 4 12.45 -17.19 -1.58
C ASP A 4 12.93 -16.17 -2.64
N GLY A 5 11.98 -15.56 -3.35
CA GLY A 5 12.27 -14.62 -4.43
C GLY A 5 11.53 -13.30 -4.28
N GLY A 6 12.08 -12.28 -4.92
CA GLY A 6 11.40 -11.00 -5.10
C GLY A 6 10.57 -11.01 -6.36
N VAL A 7 9.47 -10.27 -6.36
CA VAL A 7 8.66 -9.98 -7.54
C VAL A 7 8.79 -8.49 -7.85
N TYR A 8 9.08 -8.16 -9.12
CA TYR A 8 9.07 -6.79 -9.64
C TYR A 8 8.01 -6.68 -10.72
N LEU A 9 7.05 -5.77 -10.53
CA LEU A 9 5.94 -5.53 -11.45
C LEU A 9 6.04 -4.10 -11.99
N VAL A 10 5.89 -3.95 -13.30
CA VAL A 10 6.05 -2.67 -14.00
C VAL A 10 4.92 -2.47 -14.99
N ASP A 11 4.24 -1.33 -14.92
CA ASP A 11 3.19 -0.89 -15.86
C ASP A 11 2.10 -1.96 -16.07
N LEU A 12 1.72 -2.64 -15.00
CA LEU A 12 0.71 -3.70 -15.02
C LEU A 12 -0.61 -3.19 -14.43
N ARG A 13 -1.70 -3.50 -15.14
CA ARG A 13 -3.05 -3.27 -14.67
C ARG A 13 -3.89 -4.52 -14.80
N GLY A 14 -4.54 -4.93 -13.72
CA GLY A 14 -5.34 -6.15 -13.73
C GLY A 14 -5.74 -6.61 -12.34
N ALA A 15 -6.09 -7.89 -12.23
CA ALA A 15 -6.30 -8.57 -10.97
C ALA A 15 -5.13 -9.52 -10.73
N PHE A 16 -4.39 -9.33 -9.64
CA PHE A 16 -3.19 -10.11 -9.33
C PHE A 16 -3.20 -10.58 -7.88
N GLU A 17 -2.83 -11.85 -7.69
CA GLU A 17 -2.47 -12.43 -6.41
C GLU A 17 -0.96 -12.68 -6.43
N ILE A 18 -0.25 -12.10 -5.49
CA ILE A 18 1.22 -12.08 -5.44
C ILE A 18 1.66 -12.61 -4.08
N ASP A 19 2.47 -13.67 -4.09
CA ASP A 19 3.09 -14.24 -2.89
C ASP A 19 4.61 -14.31 -3.13
N ALA A 20 5.36 -13.52 -2.36
CA ALA A 20 6.79 -13.37 -2.50
C ALA A 20 7.48 -12.94 -1.19
N SER A 21 8.79 -13.12 -1.11
CA SER A 21 9.58 -12.60 0.03
C SER A 21 9.68 -11.06 0.03
N ARG A 22 9.66 -10.45 -1.16
CA ARG A 22 9.75 -9.01 -1.42
C ARG A 22 8.93 -8.65 -2.65
N VAL A 23 8.20 -7.55 -2.61
CA VAL A 23 7.44 -7.05 -3.78
C VAL A 23 7.83 -5.62 -4.07
N GLU A 24 8.19 -5.35 -5.32
CA GLU A 24 8.49 -4.03 -5.83
C GLU A 24 7.52 -3.68 -6.96
N LEU A 25 6.92 -2.48 -6.89
CA LEU A 25 5.87 -2.02 -7.78
C LEU A 25 6.29 -0.73 -8.49
N ASP A 26 6.05 -0.64 -9.79
CA ASP A 26 6.26 0.57 -10.58
C ASP A 26 5.10 0.76 -11.55
N GLY A 27 4.23 1.75 -11.29
CA GLY A 27 3.07 2.04 -12.14
C GLY A 27 2.02 0.91 -12.16
N VAL A 28 1.82 0.23 -11.03
CA VAL A 28 0.91 -0.93 -10.94
C VAL A 28 -0.46 -0.53 -10.39
N GLY A 29 -1.54 -0.99 -11.01
CA GLY A 29 -2.92 -0.67 -10.58
C GLY A 29 -3.92 -1.81 -10.79
N GLY A 30 -5.16 -1.61 -10.35
CA GLY A 30 -6.23 -2.61 -10.41
C GLY A 30 -6.57 -3.26 -9.07
N MET A 31 -6.85 -4.56 -9.09
CA MET A 31 -7.18 -5.36 -7.91
C MET A 31 -5.94 -6.16 -7.48
N LEU A 32 -5.31 -5.78 -6.39
CA LEU A 32 -4.06 -6.38 -5.93
C LEU A 32 -4.27 -7.07 -4.58
N ASP A 33 -3.89 -8.35 -4.50
CA ASP A 33 -3.75 -9.08 -3.24
C ASP A 33 -2.28 -9.50 -3.10
N ILE A 34 -1.58 -8.89 -2.16
CA ILE A 34 -0.13 -9.02 -1.99
C ILE A 34 0.16 -9.61 -0.63
N GLN A 35 0.82 -10.77 -0.61
CA GLN A 35 1.45 -11.34 0.57
C GLN A 35 2.97 -11.24 0.43
N ALA A 36 3.60 -10.55 1.38
CA ALA A 36 5.04 -10.35 1.40
C ALA A 36 5.66 -10.85 2.70
N GLY A 37 6.85 -11.44 2.59
CA GLY A 37 7.68 -11.80 3.74
C GLY A 37 8.55 -10.64 4.26
N THR A 38 9.72 -11.01 4.77
CA THR A 38 10.65 -10.08 5.44
C THR A 38 11.24 -8.99 4.54
N GLY A 39 11.15 -9.16 3.22
CA GLY A 39 11.59 -8.16 2.26
C GLY A 39 10.60 -7.02 2.06
N GLY A 40 9.34 -7.18 2.51
CA GLY A 40 8.32 -6.14 2.49
C GLY A 40 7.76 -5.81 1.11
N VAL A 41 7.04 -4.69 1.04
CA VAL A 41 6.45 -4.15 -0.19
C VAL A 41 6.88 -2.71 -0.37
N ALA A 42 7.39 -2.36 -1.54
CA ALA A 42 7.74 -0.99 -1.85
C ALA A 42 7.36 -0.62 -3.28
N GLY A 43 7.04 0.64 -3.55
CA GLY A 43 6.89 1.10 -4.93
C GLY A 43 5.88 2.19 -5.17
N VAL A 44 5.61 2.42 -6.45
CA VAL A 44 4.65 3.39 -6.96
C VAL A 44 3.45 2.64 -7.53
N LEU A 45 2.26 2.99 -7.05
CA LEU A 45 1.00 2.49 -7.61
C LEU A 45 0.43 3.48 -8.63
N ASP A 46 -0.34 2.97 -9.59
CA ASP A 46 -1.12 3.76 -10.56
C ASP A 46 -2.62 3.47 -10.37
N LEU A 47 -3.13 3.87 -9.20
CA LEU A 47 -4.50 3.59 -8.78
C LEU A 47 -5.52 4.53 -9.44
N GLN A 48 -6.66 3.99 -9.86
CA GLN A 48 -7.80 4.72 -10.39
C GLN A 48 -9.09 4.31 -9.68
N GLU A 49 -10.16 5.09 -9.85
CA GLU A 49 -11.48 4.78 -9.28
C GLU A 49 -11.90 3.33 -9.58
N GLY A 50 -12.28 2.61 -8.53
CA GLY A 50 -12.66 1.19 -8.55
C GLY A 50 -11.53 0.22 -8.20
N ASP A 51 -10.29 0.69 -8.08
CA ASP A 51 -9.16 -0.14 -7.68
C ASP A 51 -9.21 -0.53 -6.19
N GLU A 52 -8.67 -1.71 -5.88
CA GLU A 52 -8.63 -2.27 -4.54
C GLU A 52 -7.30 -2.95 -4.29
N VAL A 53 -6.63 -2.62 -3.18
CA VAL A 53 -5.31 -3.13 -2.83
C VAL A 53 -5.36 -3.71 -1.42
N MET A 54 -5.03 -4.98 -1.28
CA MET A 54 -4.78 -5.66 -0.02
C MET A 54 -3.29 -6.02 0.06
N ILE A 55 -2.65 -5.62 1.14
CA ILE A 55 -1.23 -5.91 1.39
C ILE A 55 -1.12 -6.53 2.78
N VAL A 56 -0.52 -7.71 2.84
CA VAL A 56 -0.17 -8.41 4.08
C VAL A 56 1.34 -8.59 4.09
N VAL A 57 2.00 -8.09 5.13
CA VAL A 57 3.46 -8.19 5.28
C VAL A 57 3.84 -8.84 6.59
N HIS A 58 4.75 -9.83 6.48
CA HIS A 58 5.30 -10.59 7.59
C HIS A 58 6.78 -10.27 7.80
N GLY A 59 7.09 -9.40 8.76
CA GLY A 59 8.47 -9.04 9.13
C GLY A 59 9.12 -7.93 8.31
N GLY A 60 8.50 -7.50 7.21
CA GLY A 60 8.99 -6.46 6.31
C GLY A 60 8.24 -5.13 6.45
N ALA A 61 8.83 -4.05 5.96
CA ALA A 61 8.18 -2.73 5.91
C ALA A 61 7.29 -2.57 4.67
N VAL A 62 6.40 -1.57 4.70
CA VAL A 62 5.62 -1.13 3.55
C VAL A 62 6.00 0.32 3.23
N ASP A 63 6.45 0.60 2.01
CA ASP A 63 6.75 1.97 1.54
C ASP A 63 6.09 2.23 0.17
N LEU A 64 4.93 2.88 0.19
CA LEU A 64 4.11 3.09 -1.00
C LEU A 64 4.01 4.56 -1.38
N GLN A 65 3.99 4.78 -2.69
CA GLN A 65 3.67 6.06 -3.32
C GLN A 65 2.35 5.94 -4.08
N LEU A 66 1.40 6.81 -3.76
CA LEU A 66 0.07 6.86 -4.38
C LEU A 66 -0.04 8.03 -5.36
N PRO A 67 -0.74 7.88 -6.49
CA PRO A 67 -0.91 8.99 -7.42
C PRO A 67 -1.74 10.12 -6.81
N TYR A 68 -1.47 11.36 -7.20
CA TYR A 68 -2.32 12.47 -6.80
C TYR A 68 -3.66 12.41 -7.54
N GLY A 69 -4.77 12.64 -6.82
CA GLY A 69 -6.07 12.90 -7.43
C GLY A 69 -7.19 11.91 -7.08
N PRO A 70 -6.96 10.58 -7.03
CA PRO A 70 -7.99 9.65 -6.56
C PRO A 70 -8.37 9.90 -5.11
N ASP A 71 -9.57 9.47 -4.75
CA ASP A 71 -10.10 9.62 -3.40
C ASP A 71 -9.99 8.29 -2.66
N TYR A 72 -9.16 8.26 -1.61
CA TYR A 72 -8.71 7.03 -0.98
C TYR A 72 -9.44 6.71 0.31
N ASP A 73 -9.86 5.46 0.47
CA ASP A 73 -10.11 4.86 1.77
C ASP A 73 -8.93 3.95 2.14
N ILE A 74 -8.21 4.33 3.19
CA ILE A 74 -7.03 3.61 3.68
C ILE A 74 -7.29 3.03 5.07
N SER A 75 -6.87 1.79 5.26
CA SER A 75 -6.87 1.08 6.54
C SER A 75 -5.50 0.43 6.77
N VAL A 76 -4.83 0.75 7.87
CA VAL A 76 -3.48 0.23 8.18
C VAL A 76 -3.45 -0.37 9.57
N TRP A 77 -3.39 -1.71 9.66
CA TRP A 77 -3.12 -2.43 10.91
C TRP A 77 -1.64 -2.73 10.98
N SER A 78 -1.02 -2.29 12.06
CA SER A 78 0.40 -2.40 12.33
C SER A 78 0.62 -2.86 13.76
N HIS A 79 1.78 -3.43 14.05
CA HIS A 79 2.19 -3.64 15.44
C HIS A 79 2.19 -2.29 16.19
N PRO A 80 1.75 -2.21 17.45
CA PRO A 80 1.71 -0.94 18.20
C PRO A 80 3.05 -0.21 18.35
N GLU A 81 4.16 -0.94 18.19
CA GLU A 81 5.53 -0.39 18.24
C GLU A 81 6.07 0.03 16.87
N ALA A 82 5.39 -0.31 15.77
CA ALA A 82 5.77 0.10 14.43
C ALA A 82 5.35 1.56 14.17
N ASN A 83 6.15 2.27 13.39
CA ASN A 83 5.80 3.61 12.95
C ASN A 83 4.85 3.51 11.76
N VAL A 84 3.77 4.29 11.82
CA VAL A 84 2.86 4.47 10.69
C VAL A 84 2.86 5.94 10.32
N ASP A 85 3.28 6.21 9.09
CA ASP A 85 3.31 7.53 8.48
C ASP A 85 2.51 7.51 7.19
N VAL A 86 1.36 8.18 7.19
CA VAL A 86 0.47 8.27 6.03
C VAL A 86 0.27 9.75 5.72
N ASP A 87 0.98 10.23 4.71
CA ASP A 87 0.98 11.62 4.25
C ASP A 87 0.56 11.68 2.78
N VAL A 88 -0.75 11.62 2.55
CA VAL A 88 -1.38 11.62 1.23
C VAL A 88 -2.27 12.86 1.12
N SER A 89 -2.06 13.65 0.07
CA SER A 89 -2.80 14.90 -0.12
C SER A 89 -4.30 14.66 -0.19
N GLY A 90 -5.06 15.41 0.62
CA GLY A 90 -6.53 15.31 0.66
C GLY A 90 -7.06 14.16 1.51
N LEU A 91 -6.19 13.31 2.07
CA LEU A 91 -6.57 12.26 3.00
C LEU A 91 -6.37 12.72 4.45
N TRP A 92 -7.42 12.65 5.25
CA TRP A 92 -7.30 12.83 6.70
C TRP A 92 -7.16 11.46 7.37
N VAL A 93 -6.05 11.22 8.06
CA VAL A 93 -5.75 9.95 8.72
C VAL A 93 -5.84 10.14 10.23
N GLU A 94 -6.54 9.22 10.89
CA GLU A 94 -6.65 9.17 12.34
C GLU A 94 -6.23 7.80 12.87
N GLN A 95 -5.58 7.79 14.04
CA GLN A 95 -5.38 6.58 14.81
C GLN A 95 -6.66 6.28 15.60
N ALA A 96 -7.36 5.20 15.25
CA ALA A 96 -8.60 4.85 15.94
C ALA A 96 -8.33 4.10 17.26
N HIS A 97 -7.26 3.30 17.30
CA HIS A 97 -6.72 2.66 18.50
C HIS A 97 -5.25 2.25 18.26
N ASP A 98 -4.57 1.75 19.29
CA ASP A 98 -3.19 1.30 19.20
C ASP A 98 -2.99 0.32 18.02
N GLY A 99 -2.01 0.63 17.16
CA GLY A 99 -1.70 -0.12 15.95
C GLY A 99 -2.70 0.02 14.78
N TYR A 100 -3.79 0.78 14.93
CA TYR A 100 -4.84 0.91 13.91
C TYR A 100 -5.03 2.34 13.43
N TYR A 101 -4.85 2.55 12.12
CA TYR A 101 -4.97 3.84 11.45
C TYR A 101 -5.95 3.76 10.29
N THR A 102 -6.88 4.71 10.22
CA THR A 102 -7.81 4.79 9.10
C THR A 102 -7.80 6.20 8.52
N GLY A 103 -7.74 6.28 7.20
CA GLY A 103 -7.98 7.50 6.45
C GLY A 103 -9.18 7.29 5.55
N ARG A 104 -10.05 8.29 5.46
CA ARG A 104 -11.17 8.26 4.51
C ARG A 104 -11.16 9.50 3.65
N GLY A 105 -11.31 9.26 2.36
CA GLY A 105 -11.61 10.27 1.37
C GLY A 105 -13.07 10.71 1.47
N LEU A 106 -13.47 11.63 0.61
CA LEU A 106 -14.83 12.15 0.57
C LEU A 106 -15.84 11.15 0.00
N PHE A 107 -15.38 10.24 -0.85
CA PHE A 107 -16.17 9.32 -1.68
C PHE A 107 -15.68 7.86 -1.63
N GLY A 108 -14.44 7.58 -1.20
CA GLY A 108 -13.85 6.26 -1.02
C GLY A 108 -13.74 5.46 -2.32
N THR A 109 -13.28 6.08 -3.42
CA THR A 109 -13.29 5.45 -4.75
C THR A 109 -12.16 4.47 -4.99
N VAL A 110 -11.08 4.54 -4.20
CA VAL A 110 -9.98 3.57 -4.17
C VAL A 110 -9.82 3.03 -2.76
N ARG A 111 -9.74 1.71 -2.61
CA ARG A 111 -9.61 1.06 -1.30
C ARG A 111 -8.23 0.44 -1.12
N ILE A 112 -7.55 0.80 -0.03
CA ILE A 112 -6.24 0.24 0.33
C ILE A 112 -6.31 -0.29 1.75
N THR A 113 -5.96 -1.56 1.93
CA THR A 113 -5.82 -2.20 3.24
C THR A 113 -4.40 -2.74 3.38
N ILE A 114 -3.74 -2.39 4.49
CA ILE A 114 -2.38 -2.81 4.81
C ILE A 114 -2.41 -3.50 6.18
N LEU A 115 -1.88 -4.71 6.24
CA LEU A 115 -1.70 -5.50 7.45
C LEU A 115 -0.20 -5.80 7.60
N SER A 116 0.48 -5.12 8.53
CA SER A 116 1.90 -5.31 8.83
C SER A 116 2.05 -5.85 10.25
N ASP A 117 2.67 -7.01 10.41
CA ASP A 117 2.81 -7.63 11.74
C ASP A 117 3.94 -7.04 12.60
N SER A 118 4.88 -6.30 12.00
CA SER A 118 6.07 -5.78 12.71
C SER A 118 6.87 -4.70 11.97
N GLY A 119 6.69 -4.50 10.67
CA GLY A 119 7.41 -3.46 9.92
C GLY A 119 6.70 -2.12 9.90
N ASP A 120 7.48 -1.05 9.78
CA ASP A 120 6.97 0.31 9.58
C ASP A 120 6.12 0.39 8.30
N VAL A 121 5.11 1.25 8.32
CA VAL A 121 4.25 1.54 7.17
C VAL A 121 4.39 3.00 6.81
N THR A 122 4.84 3.27 5.59
CA THR A 122 4.89 4.60 4.99
C THR A 122 4.04 4.62 3.74
N VAL A 123 3.11 5.56 3.65
CA VAL A 123 2.30 5.80 2.47
C VAL A 123 2.32 7.30 2.18
N ARG A 124 2.77 7.70 1.00
CA ARG A 124 2.93 9.10 0.63
C ARG A 124 2.45 9.38 -0.78
N ASP A 125 2.26 10.66 -1.11
CA ASP A 125 2.05 11.04 -2.51
C ASP A 125 3.27 10.63 -3.36
N ALA A 126 3.01 10.08 -4.54
CA ALA A 126 3.99 9.96 -5.60
C ALA A 126 4.38 11.38 -6.03
N PHE A 127 5.68 11.68 -6.08
CA PHE A 127 6.14 12.96 -6.59
C PHE A 127 5.68 13.13 -8.03
N SER A 128 4.70 14.01 -8.26
CA SER A 128 4.33 14.41 -9.62
C SER A 128 5.43 15.32 -10.15
N TRP A 129 6.24 14.79 -11.07
CA TRP A 129 6.88 15.65 -12.05
C TRP A 129 5.75 16.16 -12.93
N LEU A 130 5.27 17.37 -12.64
CA LEU A 130 4.53 18.16 -13.62
C LEU A 130 5.50 18.42 -14.79
N ASP A 131 5.45 17.57 -15.81
CA ASP A 131 5.89 17.89 -17.17
C ASP A 131 4.84 18.76 -17.87
#